data_AF-A0A8X6V4E6-F1
#
_entry.id   AF-A0A8X6V4E6-F1
#
_cell.length_a   1.000
_cell.length_b   1.000
_cell.length_c   1.000
_cell.angle_alpha   90.00
_cell.angle_beta   90.00
_cell.angle_gamma   90.00
#
_symmetry.space_group_name_H-M   'P 1'
#
loop_
_entity.id
_entity.type
_entity.pdbx_description
1 polymer ?
#
loop_
_entity_poly.entity_id
_entity_poly.type
_entity_poly.pdbx_seq_one_letter_code
_entity_poly.pdbx_strand_id
1 'polypeptide(L)'
;MLSVALKDRDYLRFFPPCNEIQLVYRHCRVVFGVSSSPYLLNAFIMHLLENCNSECKEVALKLKSSFYVDNCVTGVFSADEIEIFIEKTKLIMSEGCFNLRIFESNVASKSVDKHSGETFILGIIWDLDNDVLKCCTNFDSLSCEVKITKRLVLSTVQKVFDPIGMLAPSTLLPKLLLQEIWKMKKASDVIKTTQIQSWKYVPGNMNIADLLSRGCSPRQMLNSKWWEGPSWLKENSEYWPDGEISFEPQEVNVERKKTKNANVDLANDAPPLLICNVSDYNKMIRVFAWILKICK
;
A
#
# COMPACT_ATOMS: atom_id res chain seq x y z
N MET A 1 13.58 4.06 -27.47
CA MET A 1 14.24 3.80 -26.16
C MET A 1 15.49 4.68 -26.00
N LEU A 2 15.58 5.43 -24.90
CA LEU A 2 16.58 6.49 -24.67
C LEU A 2 18.01 5.95 -24.52
N SER A 3 18.96 6.47 -25.32
CA SER A 3 20.39 6.13 -25.24
C SER A 3 21.12 6.96 -24.19
N VAL A 4 22.14 6.36 -23.57
CA VAL A 4 23.08 7.06 -22.71
C VAL A 4 24.25 7.57 -23.55
N ALA A 5 24.68 8.81 -23.31
CA ALA A 5 25.82 9.42 -23.99
C ALA A 5 27.09 8.61 -23.74
N LEU A 6 27.97 8.50 -24.75
CA LEU A 6 29.15 7.61 -24.68
C LEU A 6 30.01 7.83 -23.44
N LYS A 7 30.23 9.10 -23.07
CA LYS A 7 30.99 9.52 -21.89
C LYS A 7 30.38 9.07 -20.54
N ASP A 8 29.07 8.84 -20.51
CA ASP A 8 28.34 8.53 -19.28
C ASP A 8 28.08 7.02 -19.11
N ARG A 9 28.29 6.22 -20.17
CA ARG A 9 28.04 4.76 -20.13
C ARG A 9 28.94 4.02 -19.16
N ASP A 10 30.12 4.57 -18.88
CA ASP A 10 31.07 3.94 -17.98
C ASP A 10 30.65 3.98 -16.51
N TYR A 11 29.73 4.88 -16.13
CA TYR A 11 29.10 4.90 -14.81
C TYR A 11 28.02 3.82 -14.65
N LEU A 12 27.60 3.17 -15.74
CA LEU A 12 26.58 2.12 -15.75
C LEU A 12 27.18 0.74 -16.01
N ARG A 13 28.40 0.52 -15.53
CA ARG A 13 29.07 -0.78 -15.60
C ARG A 13 28.53 -1.74 -14.57
N PHE A 14 28.43 -3.01 -14.91
CA PHE A 14 28.02 -4.08 -14.00
C PHE A 14 28.73 -5.39 -14.31
N PHE A 15 28.74 -6.28 -13.33
CA PHE A 15 29.23 -7.65 -13.46
C PHE A 15 28.03 -8.59 -13.53
N PRO A 16 27.97 -9.50 -14.51
CA PRO A 16 26.95 -10.53 -14.53
C PRO A 16 27.21 -11.53 -13.39
N PRO A 17 26.14 -12.06 -12.75
CA PRO A 17 26.27 -12.94 -11.58
C PRO A 17 26.84 -14.33 -11.89
N CYS A 18 26.96 -14.69 -13.17
CA CYS A 18 27.49 -15.97 -13.62
C CYS A 18 28.69 -15.66 -14.51
N ASN A 19 29.91 -15.90 -14.02
CA ASN A 19 31.08 -16.34 -14.81
C ASN A 19 32.32 -16.44 -13.90
N GLU A 20 33.15 -17.48 -14.11
CA GLU A 20 34.51 -17.61 -13.57
C GLU A 20 35.46 -16.54 -14.14
N ILE A 21 35.03 -15.85 -15.21
CA ILE A 21 35.75 -14.76 -15.88
C ILE A 21 35.05 -13.44 -15.55
N GLN A 22 35.79 -12.48 -14.99
CA GLN A 22 35.30 -11.12 -14.73
C GLN A 22 35.11 -10.33 -16.04
N LEU A 23 34.00 -10.54 -16.72
CA LEU A 23 33.57 -9.69 -17.83
C LEU A 23 32.82 -8.47 -17.29
N VAL A 24 33.25 -7.27 -17.68
CA VAL A 24 32.60 -6.01 -17.35
C VAL A 24 31.66 -5.61 -18.48
N TYR A 25 30.37 -5.51 -18.19
CA TYR A 25 29.36 -5.00 -19.12
C TYR A 25 29.03 -3.56 -18.78
N ARG A 26 28.45 -2.82 -19.74
CA ARG A 26 27.92 -1.47 -19.51
C ARG A 26 26.60 -1.27 -20.23
N HIS A 27 25.67 -0.59 -19.57
CA HIS A 27 24.42 -0.22 -20.21
C HIS A 27 24.63 0.91 -21.22
N CYS A 28 24.04 0.75 -22.41
CA CYS A 28 24.03 1.79 -23.45
C CYS A 28 22.72 2.58 -23.49
N ARG A 29 21.77 2.24 -22.63
CA ARG A 29 20.43 2.80 -22.52
C ARG A 29 20.17 3.24 -21.09
N VAL A 30 19.24 4.18 -20.93
CA VAL A 30 18.79 4.62 -19.61
C VAL A 30 18.25 3.40 -18.87
N VAL A 31 18.73 3.15 -17.66
CA VAL A 31 18.37 1.98 -16.85
C VAL A 31 17.39 2.34 -15.74
N PHE A 32 16.62 1.35 -15.29
CA PHE A 32 15.86 1.47 -14.06
C PHE A 32 16.79 1.51 -12.84
N GLY A 33 16.36 2.21 -11.79
CA GLY A 33 17.08 2.27 -10.51
C GLY A 33 18.11 3.40 -10.39
N VAL A 34 18.38 4.16 -11.45
CA VAL A 34 19.19 5.38 -11.36
C VAL A 34 18.29 6.59 -11.11
N SER A 35 18.68 7.45 -10.17
CA SER A 35 17.87 8.61 -9.74
C SER A 35 17.54 9.60 -10.85
N SER A 36 18.39 9.72 -11.89
CA SER A 36 18.16 10.59 -13.04
C SER A 36 17.21 10.00 -14.09
N SER A 37 16.99 8.67 -14.09
CA SER A 37 16.21 8.00 -15.12
C SER A 37 14.73 8.45 -15.18
N PRO A 38 14.01 8.59 -14.05
CA PRO A 38 12.65 9.13 -14.05
C PRO A 38 12.56 10.52 -14.66
N TYR A 39 13.53 11.40 -14.35
CA TYR A 39 13.59 12.75 -14.91
C TYR A 39 13.76 12.72 -16.42
N LEU A 40 14.72 11.94 -16.93
CA LEU A 40 15.00 11.84 -18.37
C LEU A 40 13.79 11.28 -19.14
N LEU A 41 13.13 10.27 -18.57
CA LEU A 41 11.91 9.71 -19.15
C LEU A 41 10.80 10.76 -19.21
N ASN A 42 10.53 11.44 -18.09
CA ASN A 42 9.48 12.43 -18.01
C ASN A 42 9.75 13.61 -18.95
N ALA A 43 10.99 14.14 -18.98
CA ALA A 43 11.36 15.23 -19.88
C ALA A 43 11.12 14.87 -21.37
N PHE A 44 11.43 13.63 -21.76
CA PHE A 44 11.19 13.17 -23.13
C PHE A 44 9.69 12.99 -23.42
N ILE A 45 8.93 12.39 -22.50
CA ILE A 45 7.47 12.27 -22.65
C ILE A 45 6.84 13.65 -22.78
N MET A 46 7.23 14.61 -21.95
CA MET A 46 6.72 15.98 -21.99
C MET A 46 7.02 16.66 -23.34
N HIS A 47 8.25 16.52 -23.84
CA HIS A 47 8.62 17.03 -25.16
C HIS A 47 7.81 16.38 -26.29
N LEU A 48 7.57 15.07 -26.22
CA LEU A 48 6.75 14.35 -27.20
C LEU A 48 5.30 14.88 -27.19
N LEU A 49 4.71 15.02 -26.00
CA LEU A 49 3.33 15.49 -25.84
C LEU A 49 3.15 16.96 -26.26
N GLU A 50 4.17 17.81 -26.08
CA GLU A 50 4.14 19.21 -26.51
C GLU A 50 4.20 19.39 -28.03
N ASN A 51 4.79 18.43 -28.74
CA ASN A 51 4.96 18.47 -30.19
C ASN A 51 3.96 17.59 -30.95
N CYS A 52 2.88 17.13 -30.29
CA CYS A 52 1.89 16.29 -30.94
C CYS A 52 1.06 17.05 -31.99
N ASN A 53 0.52 16.32 -32.96
CA ASN A 53 -0.40 16.87 -33.96
C ASN A 53 -1.66 17.49 -33.33
N SER A 54 -2.25 18.48 -33.99
CA SER A 54 -3.41 19.24 -33.49
C SER A 54 -4.62 18.36 -33.16
N GLU A 55 -4.83 17.28 -33.90
CA GLU A 55 -5.94 16.32 -33.70
C GLU A 55 -5.81 15.51 -32.39
N CYS A 56 -4.58 15.35 -31.90
CA CYS A 56 -4.26 14.61 -30.68
C CYS A 56 -4.05 15.51 -29.46
N LYS A 57 -4.17 16.83 -29.62
CA LYS A 57 -3.78 17.83 -28.61
C LYS A 57 -4.53 17.69 -27.29
N GLU A 58 -5.81 17.35 -27.34
CA GLU A 58 -6.63 17.14 -26.14
C GLU A 58 -6.14 15.93 -25.33
N VAL A 59 -5.90 14.80 -26.00
CA VAL A 59 -5.35 13.58 -25.37
C VAL A 59 -3.95 13.84 -24.84
N ALA A 60 -3.12 14.58 -25.57
CA ALA A 60 -1.77 14.92 -25.12
C ALA A 60 -1.76 15.79 -23.86
N LEU A 61 -2.66 16.78 -23.77
CA LEU A 61 -2.84 17.60 -22.56
C LEU A 61 -3.26 16.76 -21.37
N LYS A 62 -4.17 15.81 -21.58
CA LYS A 62 -4.59 14.88 -20.53
C LYS A 62 -3.43 14.01 -20.06
N LEU A 63 -2.71 13.37 -20.99
CA LEU A 63 -1.53 12.55 -20.72
C LEU A 63 -0.46 13.30 -19.91
N LYS A 64 -0.23 14.58 -20.23
CA LYS A 64 0.72 15.45 -19.52
C LYS A 64 0.42 15.57 -18.02
N SER A 65 -0.85 15.47 -17.63
CA SER A 65 -1.29 15.48 -16.23
C SER A 65 -1.51 14.10 -15.61
N SER A 66 -1.43 13.03 -16.41
CA SER A 66 -1.81 11.67 -15.99
C SER A 66 -0.62 10.73 -15.78
N PHE A 67 0.59 11.09 -16.24
CA PHE A 67 1.79 10.30 -15.98
C PHE A 67 2.36 10.54 -14.59
N TYR A 68 2.60 9.45 -13.86
CA TYR A 68 3.45 9.40 -12.68
C TYR A 68 4.59 8.42 -12.94
N VAL A 69 5.80 8.96 -13.15
CA VAL A 69 7.00 8.20 -13.53
C VAL A 69 6.74 7.34 -14.79
N ASP A 70 6.48 6.05 -14.63
CA ASP A 70 6.24 5.07 -15.70
C ASP A 70 4.76 4.66 -15.83
N ASN A 71 3.91 5.02 -14.86
CA ASN A 71 2.49 4.70 -14.86
C ASN A 71 1.65 5.88 -15.38
N CYS A 72 0.61 5.59 -16.16
CA CYS A 72 -0.39 6.57 -16.56
C CYS A 72 -1.72 6.25 -15.87
N VAL A 73 -2.27 7.18 -15.12
CA VAL A 73 -3.54 7.02 -14.41
C VAL A 73 -4.46 8.17 -14.80
N THR A 74 -5.61 7.84 -15.40
CA THR A 74 -6.59 8.83 -15.86
C THR A 74 -7.98 8.23 -15.92
N GLY A 75 -9.01 9.08 -16.01
CA GLY A 75 -10.41 8.65 -16.15
C GLY A 75 -11.06 9.30 -17.37
N VAL A 76 -12.01 8.62 -18.00
CA VAL A 76 -12.87 9.12 -19.09
C VAL A 76 -14.34 8.97 -18.71
N PHE A 77 -15.26 9.60 -19.45
CA PHE A 77 -16.68 9.66 -19.06
C PHE A 77 -17.54 8.52 -19.61
N SER A 78 -17.05 7.78 -20.61
CA SER A 78 -17.78 6.69 -21.26
C SER A 78 -16.86 5.58 -21.78
N ALA A 79 -17.42 4.40 -22.04
CA ALA A 79 -16.69 3.28 -22.66
C ALA A 79 -16.21 3.60 -24.08
N ASP A 80 -17.00 4.36 -24.86
CA ASP A 80 -16.61 4.79 -26.21
C ASP A 80 -15.40 5.74 -26.17
N GLU A 81 -15.33 6.62 -25.17
CA GLU A 81 -14.15 7.47 -24.95
C GLU A 81 -12.91 6.67 -24.54
N ILE A 82 -13.05 5.51 -23.90
CA ILE A 82 -11.90 4.64 -23.57
C ILE A 82 -11.19 4.21 -24.84
N GLU A 83 -11.92 3.72 -25.84
CA GLU A 83 -11.33 3.25 -27.10
C GLU A 83 -10.61 4.37 -27.84
N ILE A 84 -11.28 5.54 -27.97
CA ILE A 84 -10.71 6.71 -28.62
C ILE A 84 -9.44 7.16 -27.87
N PHE A 85 -9.48 7.17 -26.54
CA PHE A 85 -8.34 7.56 -25.71
C PHE A 85 -7.17 6.58 -25.86
N ILE A 86 -7.41 5.27 -25.81
CA ILE A 86 -6.38 4.25 -25.96
C ILE A 86 -5.75 4.32 -27.35
N GLU A 87 -6.55 4.44 -28.41
CA GLU A 87 -6.08 4.53 -29.79
C GLU A 87 -5.16 5.75 -29.98
N LYS A 88 -5.65 6.95 -29.61
CA LYS A 88 -4.87 8.18 -29.70
C LYS A 88 -3.62 8.14 -28.84
N THR A 89 -3.71 7.57 -27.63
CA THR A 89 -2.55 7.42 -26.73
C THR A 89 -1.49 6.50 -27.34
N LYS A 90 -1.89 5.36 -27.92
CA LYS A 90 -0.95 4.46 -28.63
C LYS A 90 -0.30 5.17 -29.82
N LEU A 91 -1.07 5.93 -30.59
CA LEU A 91 -0.55 6.70 -31.72
C LEU A 91 0.54 7.69 -31.27
N ILE A 92 0.23 8.58 -30.32
CA ILE A 92 1.16 9.60 -29.81
C ILE A 92 2.43 8.94 -29.23
N MET A 93 2.26 7.93 -28.39
CA MET A 93 3.38 7.30 -27.69
C MET A 93 4.27 6.48 -28.65
N SER A 94 3.70 5.95 -29.75
CA SER A 94 4.45 5.23 -30.77
C SER A 94 5.44 6.12 -31.53
N GLU A 95 5.16 7.42 -31.70
CA GLU A 95 6.10 8.40 -32.28
C GLU A 95 7.37 8.52 -31.42
N GLY A 96 7.23 8.40 -30.10
CA GLY A 96 8.35 8.33 -29.15
C GLY A 96 9.00 6.94 -29.01
N CYS A 97 8.59 5.97 -29.83
CA CYS A 97 8.97 4.56 -29.71
C CYS A 97 8.60 3.95 -28.34
N PHE A 98 7.54 4.44 -27.70
CA PHE A 98 6.96 3.84 -26.50
C PHE A 98 5.85 2.88 -26.91
N ASN A 99 6.05 1.60 -26.59
CA ASN A 99 5.03 0.59 -26.79
C ASN A 99 4.28 0.35 -25.47
N LEU A 100 3.10 0.96 -25.34
CA LEU A 100 2.21 0.77 -24.20
C LEU A 100 1.54 -0.61 -24.29
N ARG A 101 1.69 -1.42 -23.24
CA ARG A 101 1.36 -2.85 -23.29
C ARG A 101 0.09 -3.25 -22.55
N ILE A 102 -0.22 -2.58 -21.45
CA ILE A 102 -1.27 -3.01 -20.53
C ILE A 102 -2.19 -1.82 -20.29
N PHE A 103 -3.48 -2.02 -20.52
CA PHE A 103 -4.56 -1.08 -20.24
C PHE A 103 -5.56 -1.75 -19.31
N GLU A 104 -5.76 -1.16 -18.14
CA GLU A 104 -6.68 -1.66 -17.12
C GLU A 104 -7.70 -0.57 -16.81
N SER A 105 -8.95 -0.96 -16.58
CA SER A 105 -10.07 -0.04 -16.37
C SER A 105 -11.10 -0.69 -15.45
N ASN A 106 -11.91 0.09 -14.74
CA ASN A 106 -13.09 -0.44 -14.03
C ASN A 106 -14.28 -0.72 -14.97
N VAL A 107 -14.14 -0.44 -16.26
CA VAL A 107 -15.16 -0.66 -17.29
C VAL A 107 -14.59 -1.52 -18.41
N ALA A 108 -15.37 -2.52 -18.83
CA ALA A 108 -15.02 -3.39 -19.95
C ALA A 108 -15.00 -2.60 -21.27
N SER A 109 -13.96 -2.83 -22.07
CA SER A 109 -13.82 -2.27 -23.41
C SER A 109 -12.95 -3.18 -24.27
N LYS A 110 -13.04 -3.06 -25.60
CA LYS A 110 -12.34 -3.93 -26.56
C LYS A 110 -10.81 -3.90 -26.38
N SER A 111 -10.24 -2.74 -26.10
CA SER A 111 -8.80 -2.53 -25.98
C SER A 111 -8.28 -2.57 -24.54
N VAL A 112 -9.13 -2.94 -23.58
CA VAL A 112 -8.77 -3.07 -22.16
C VAL A 112 -8.42 -4.53 -21.85
N ASP A 113 -7.23 -4.75 -21.31
CA ASP A 113 -6.70 -6.08 -20.97
C ASP A 113 -7.34 -6.67 -19.71
N LYS A 114 -7.67 -5.81 -18.74
CA LYS A 114 -8.26 -6.21 -17.46
C LYS A 114 -9.31 -5.21 -16.99
N HIS A 115 -10.49 -5.73 -16.67
CA HIS A 115 -11.63 -4.91 -16.25
C HIS A 115 -12.39 -5.40 -15.02
N SER A 116 -11.84 -6.41 -14.32
CA SER A 116 -12.47 -7.02 -13.15
C SER A 116 -11.39 -7.54 -12.20
N GLY A 117 -11.73 -7.67 -10.92
CA GLY A 117 -10.81 -8.05 -9.84
C GLY A 117 -9.91 -6.90 -9.37
N GLU A 118 -8.79 -7.25 -8.73
CA GLU A 118 -7.87 -6.29 -8.11
C GLU A 118 -6.63 -6.04 -8.99
N THR A 119 -6.27 -4.78 -9.21
CA THR A 119 -4.99 -4.36 -9.81
C THR A 119 -4.20 -3.44 -8.87
N PHE A 120 -2.98 -3.05 -9.27
CA PHE A 120 -2.11 -2.17 -8.50
C PHE A 120 -1.92 -0.83 -9.21
N ILE A 121 -2.24 0.26 -8.51
CA ILE A 121 -1.97 1.63 -8.95
C ILE A 121 -1.05 2.28 -7.94
N LEU A 122 0.15 2.68 -8.40
CA LEU A 122 1.13 3.35 -7.54
C LEU A 122 1.37 2.60 -6.23
N GLY A 123 1.42 1.25 -6.27
CA GLY A 123 1.62 0.41 -5.09
C GLY A 123 0.43 0.30 -4.13
N ILE A 124 -0.74 0.85 -4.47
CA ILE A 124 -2.03 0.67 -3.78
C ILE A 124 -2.88 -0.30 -4.61
N ILE A 125 -3.75 -1.09 -3.99
CA ILE A 125 -4.70 -1.97 -4.70
C ILE A 125 -5.87 -1.12 -5.22
N TRP A 126 -6.29 -1.34 -6.45
CA TRP A 126 -7.55 -0.87 -7.02
C TRP A 126 -8.46 -2.06 -7.34
N ASP A 127 -9.60 -2.13 -6.66
CA ASP A 127 -10.69 -3.06 -6.93
C ASP A 127 -11.52 -2.50 -8.08
N LEU A 128 -11.39 -3.13 -9.25
CA LEU A 128 -12.02 -2.68 -10.49
C LEU A 128 -13.54 -2.90 -10.48
N ASP A 129 -14.01 -3.92 -9.77
CA ASP A 129 -15.44 -4.26 -9.73
C ASP A 129 -16.24 -3.24 -8.91
N ASN A 130 -15.65 -2.77 -7.81
CA ASN A 130 -16.28 -1.83 -6.89
C ASN A 130 -15.83 -0.38 -7.09
N ASP A 131 -14.81 -0.15 -7.93
CA ASP A 131 -14.11 1.13 -8.09
C ASP A 131 -13.59 1.70 -6.76
N VAL A 132 -12.85 0.87 -6.02
CA VAL A 132 -12.38 1.17 -4.66
C VAL A 132 -10.87 0.99 -4.54
N LEU A 133 -10.19 1.96 -3.96
CA LEU A 133 -8.77 1.84 -3.61
C LEU A 133 -8.62 1.19 -2.21
N LYS A 134 -7.67 0.26 -2.08
CA LYS A 134 -7.34 -0.46 -0.84
C LYS A 134 -5.83 -0.46 -0.62
N CYS A 135 -5.38 -0.31 0.61
CA CYS A 135 -3.96 -0.50 0.94
C CYS A 135 -3.67 -1.96 1.26
N CYS A 136 -2.52 -2.48 0.81
CA CYS A 136 -2.05 -3.81 1.20
C CYS A 136 -1.63 -3.82 2.68
N THR A 137 -2.53 -4.24 3.56
CA THR A 137 -2.24 -4.42 4.99
C THR A 137 -2.28 -5.89 5.37
N ASN A 138 -1.44 -6.73 4.75
CA ASN A 138 -1.29 -8.10 5.25
C ASN A 138 -0.39 -8.12 6.50
N PHE A 139 -1.04 -8.15 7.66
CA PHE A 139 -0.41 -8.30 8.97
C PHE A 139 -0.53 -9.72 9.53
N ASP A 140 -1.05 -10.69 8.75
CA ASP A 140 -1.29 -12.08 9.18
C ASP A 140 -0.01 -12.77 9.68
N SER A 141 1.14 -12.29 9.22
CA SER A 141 2.48 -12.73 9.63
C SER A 141 2.94 -12.30 11.04
N LEU A 142 2.16 -11.48 11.77
CA LEU A 142 2.50 -11.03 13.12
C LEU A 142 1.87 -11.98 14.17
N SER A 143 2.41 -13.18 14.32
CA SER A 143 2.03 -14.07 15.44
C SER A 143 2.64 -13.60 16.76
N CYS A 144 1.96 -13.88 17.88
CA CYS A 144 2.42 -13.53 19.24
C CYS A 144 3.75 -14.22 19.65
N GLU A 145 4.26 -15.14 18.83
CA GLU A 145 5.48 -15.92 19.07
C GLU A 145 6.73 -15.29 18.43
N VAL A 146 6.58 -14.23 17.61
CA VAL A 146 7.72 -13.58 16.95
C VAL A 146 8.42 -12.62 17.91
N LYS A 147 9.74 -12.83 18.11
CA LYS A 147 10.59 -11.90 18.87
C LYS A 147 10.57 -10.51 18.22
N ILE A 148 10.03 -9.52 18.94
CA ILE A 148 9.98 -8.13 18.46
C ILE A 148 11.40 -7.55 18.43
N THR A 149 11.84 -7.13 17.25
CA THR A 149 13.13 -6.46 17.03
C THR A 149 12.93 -5.10 16.35
N LYS A 150 13.92 -4.21 16.45
CA LYS A 150 13.90 -2.92 15.72
C LYS A 150 13.68 -3.12 14.21
N ARG A 151 14.26 -4.19 13.64
CA ARG A 151 14.13 -4.55 12.23
C ARG A 151 12.72 -5.01 11.88
N LEU A 152 12.06 -5.77 12.77
CA LEU A 152 10.67 -6.17 12.59
C LEU A 152 9.72 -4.98 12.67
N VAL A 153 9.92 -4.07 13.63
CA VAL A 153 9.08 -2.86 13.72
C VAL A 153 9.28 -2.00 12.48
N LEU A 154 10.53 -1.78 12.06
CA LEU A 154 10.83 -1.05 10.82
C LEU A 154 10.14 -1.70 9.61
N SER A 155 10.30 -3.01 9.40
CA SER A 155 9.70 -3.67 8.24
C SER A 155 8.18 -3.62 8.29
N THR A 156 7.55 -3.80 9.45
CA THR A 156 6.10 -3.72 9.61
C THR A 156 5.56 -2.32 9.35
N VAL A 157 6.20 -1.27 9.88
CA VAL A 157 5.78 0.13 9.63
C VAL A 157 5.91 0.47 8.15
N GLN A 158 6.98 0.02 7.50
CA GLN A 158 7.27 0.32 6.09
C GLN A 158 6.50 -0.57 5.10
N LYS A 159 5.88 -1.68 5.54
CA LYS A 159 4.96 -2.47 4.71
C LYS A 159 3.74 -1.65 4.27
N VAL A 160 3.34 -0.67 5.07
CA VAL A 160 2.26 0.25 4.72
C VAL A 160 2.79 1.28 3.73
N PHE A 161 2.65 0.97 2.44
CA PHE A 161 2.99 1.90 1.38
C PHE A 161 1.81 2.85 1.12
N ASP A 162 2.05 4.14 1.37
CA ASP A 162 1.03 5.19 1.31
C ASP A 162 1.58 6.43 0.58
N PRO A 163 1.73 6.37 -0.75
CA PRO A 163 2.35 7.43 -1.54
C PRO A 163 1.53 8.74 -1.55
N ILE A 164 0.25 8.67 -1.25
CA ILE A 164 -0.70 9.80 -1.29
C ILE A 164 -1.08 10.31 0.11
N GLY A 165 -0.55 9.72 1.18
CA GLY A 165 -0.79 10.15 2.56
C GLY A 165 -2.16 9.74 3.13
N MET A 166 -2.83 8.81 2.47
CA MET A 166 -4.14 8.26 2.81
C MET A 166 -4.18 7.38 4.06
N LEU A 167 -3.06 6.96 4.61
CA LEU A 167 -2.97 6.26 5.89
C LEU A 167 -2.07 7.03 6.87
N ALA A 168 -1.81 8.32 6.62
CA ALA A 168 -0.98 9.14 7.49
C ALA A 168 -1.46 9.14 8.96
N PRO A 169 -2.76 9.30 9.29
CA PRO A 169 -3.23 9.27 10.67
C PRO A 169 -2.96 7.92 11.35
N SER A 170 -3.21 6.81 10.64
CA SER A 170 -3.00 5.45 11.16
C SER A 170 -1.53 5.04 11.22
N THR A 171 -0.69 5.56 10.33
CA THR A 171 0.75 5.28 10.29
C THR A 171 1.57 6.21 11.18
N LEU A 172 0.98 7.31 11.67
CA LEU A 172 1.65 8.26 12.57
C LEU A 172 2.12 7.58 13.86
N LEU A 173 1.22 6.90 14.57
CA LEU A 173 1.57 6.22 15.83
C LEU A 173 2.68 5.16 15.63
N PRO A 174 2.60 4.26 14.62
CA PRO A 174 3.70 3.35 14.31
C PRO A 174 5.02 4.06 13.94
N LYS A 175 4.97 5.19 13.23
CA LYS A 175 6.17 5.99 12.89
C LYS A 175 6.78 6.71 14.10
N LEU A 176 5.97 7.22 15.01
CA LEU A 176 6.42 7.79 16.29
C LEU A 176 7.05 6.70 17.17
N LEU A 177 6.43 5.52 17.24
CA LEU A 177 7.02 4.36 17.91
C LEU A 177 8.39 3.99 17.31
N LEU A 178 8.50 3.95 15.99
CA LEU A 178 9.77 3.70 15.30
C LEU A 178 10.83 4.76 15.64
N GLN A 179 10.43 6.04 15.69
CA GLN A 179 11.31 7.14 16.05
C GLN A 179 11.84 6.99 17.49
N GLU A 180 10.97 6.67 18.45
CA GLU A 180 11.38 6.44 19.84
C GLU A 180 12.30 5.23 19.97
N ILE A 181 12.00 4.12 19.29
CA ILE A 181 12.86 2.92 19.25
C ILE A 181 14.26 3.25 18.68
N TRP A 182 14.36 4.17 17.73
CA TRP A 182 15.63 4.58 17.15
C TRP A 182 16.48 5.44 18.07
N LYS A 183 15.86 6.29 18.92
CA LYS A 183 16.57 7.04 19.97
C LYS A 183 17.19 6.14 21.06
N MET A 184 16.69 4.92 21.21
CA MET A 184 17.19 3.97 22.21
C MET A 184 18.55 3.39 21.84
N LYS A 185 19.50 3.43 22.79
CA LYS A 185 20.85 2.87 22.61
C LYS A 185 20.89 1.33 22.60
N LYS A 186 19.85 0.64 23.09
CA LYS A 186 19.77 -0.84 23.15
C LYS A 186 18.48 -1.36 22.52
N ALA A 187 18.56 -2.53 21.87
CA ALA A 187 17.41 -3.16 21.18
C ALA A 187 16.43 -3.88 22.12
N SER A 188 16.78 -4.10 23.39
CA SER A 188 15.97 -4.80 24.41
C SER A 188 14.88 -3.93 25.05
N ASP A 189 14.91 -2.62 24.84
CA ASP A 189 14.05 -1.67 25.56
C ASP A 189 12.72 -1.37 24.83
N VAL A 190 12.52 -1.96 23.65
CA VAL A 190 11.36 -1.76 22.75
C VAL A 190 10.00 -2.06 23.41
N ILE A 191 9.97 -2.91 24.45
CA ILE A 191 8.73 -3.35 25.13
C ILE A 191 8.26 -2.35 26.21
N LYS A 192 9.08 -1.37 26.62
CA LYS A 192 8.83 -0.58 27.84
C LYS A 192 8.24 0.81 27.66
N THR A 193 8.17 1.37 26.44
CA THR A 193 8.14 2.85 26.31
C THR A 193 6.85 3.45 25.75
N THR A 194 5.86 2.67 25.36
CA THR A 194 4.49 3.20 25.23
C THR A 194 3.61 2.50 26.23
N GLN A 195 3.26 3.19 27.33
CA GLN A 195 2.13 2.75 28.13
C GLN A 195 0.93 2.80 27.18
N ILE A 196 0.31 1.65 26.90
CA ILE A 196 -0.91 1.53 26.07
C ILE A 196 -1.98 2.54 26.54
N GLN A 197 -1.95 2.93 27.81
CA GLN A 197 -2.76 3.96 28.45
C GLN A 197 -2.66 5.37 27.81
N SER A 198 -1.61 5.65 27.04
CA SER A 198 -1.45 6.91 26.30
C SER A 198 -2.15 6.92 24.93
N TRP A 199 -2.73 5.79 24.52
CA TRP A 199 -3.41 5.63 23.23
C TRP A 199 -4.90 5.84 23.45
N LYS A 200 -5.46 6.87 22.83
CA LYS A 200 -6.89 7.15 22.88
C LYS A 200 -7.61 6.41 21.74
N TYR A 201 -8.73 5.77 22.06
CA TYR A 201 -9.59 5.14 21.07
C TYR A 201 -10.41 6.21 20.35
N VAL A 202 -10.41 6.17 19.02
CA VAL A 202 -11.31 7.01 18.19
C VAL A 202 -12.47 6.13 17.73
N PRO A 203 -13.71 6.43 18.14
CA PRO A 203 -14.91 5.74 17.65
C PRO A 203 -14.96 5.68 16.12
N GLY A 204 -15.36 4.54 15.55
CA GLY A 204 -15.30 4.32 14.10
C GLY A 204 -16.05 5.35 13.25
N ASN A 205 -17.19 5.86 13.74
CA ASN A 205 -17.94 6.96 13.11
C ASN A 205 -17.19 8.31 13.09
N MET A 206 -16.18 8.49 13.95
CA MET A 206 -15.30 9.66 14.02
C MET A 206 -13.89 9.36 13.50
N ASN A 207 -13.58 8.10 13.24
CA ASN A 207 -12.32 7.65 12.69
C ASN A 207 -12.35 7.80 11.18
N ILE A 208 -11.87 8.93 10.70
CA ILE A 208 -11.84 9.21 9.26
C ILE A 208 -10.95 8.18 8.52
N ALA A 209 -9.99 7.53 9.21
CA ALA A 209 -9.21 6.39 8.71
C ALA A 209 -10.07 5.21 8.21
N ASP A 210 -11.26 5.03 8.76
CA ASP A 210 -12.14 3.92 8.41
C ASP A 210 -12.77 4.04 7.04
N LEU A 211 -12.90 5.26 6.51
CA LEU A 211 -13.34 5.50 5.13
C LEU A 211 -12.44 4.75 4.13
N LEU A 212 -11.15 4.66 4.44
CA LEU A 212 -10.17 4.03 3.57
C LEU A 212 -9.80 2.61 3.94
N SER A 213 -9.76 2.28 5.22
CA SER A 213 -9.53 0.90 5.65
C SER A 213 -10.66 -0.02 5.16
N ARG A 214 -11.88 0.50 5.07
CA ARG A 214 -13.06 -0.20 4.54
C ARG A 214 -13.23 -0.04 3.02
N GLY A 215 -12.46 0.87 2.43
CA GLY A 215 -12.49 1.20 1.01
C GLY A 215 -13.50 2.31 0.67
N CYS A 216 -13.09 3.24 -0.20
CA CYS A 216 -13.97 4.26 -0.76
C CYS A 216 -13.66 4.53 -2.23
N SER A 217 -14.60 5.15 -2.94
CA SER A 217 -14.38 5.61 -4.31
C SER A 217 -13.55 6.91 -4.35
N PRO A 218 -12.86 7.22 -5.46
CA PRO A 218 -12.13 8.47 -5.62
C PRO A 218 -13.01 9.71 -5.39
N ARG A 219 -14.27 9.66 -5.83
CA ARG A 219 -15.23 10.76 -5.65
C ARG A 219 -15.64 10.95 -4.18
N GLN A 220 -15.84 9.84 -3.45
CA GLN A 220 -16.10 9.90 -2.01
C GLN A 220 -14.90 10.49 -1.26
N MET A 221 -13.68 10.10 -1.63
CA MET A 221 -12.44 10.63 -1.05
C MET A 221 -12.31 12.14 -1.27
N LEU A 222 -12.51 12.61 -2.51
CA LEU A 222 -12.41 14.04 -2.86
C LEU A 222 -13.42 14.90 -2.09
N ASN A 223 -14.62 14.37 -1.83
CA ASN A 223 -15.67 15.08 -1.09
C ASN A 223 -15.61 14.87 0.42
N SER A 224 -14.63 14.12 0.93
CA SER A 224 -14.50 13.82 2.35
C SER A 224 -13.67 14.87 3.10
N LYS A 225 -13.80 14.89 4.43
CA LYS A 225 -12.92 15.68 5.33
C LYS A 225 -11.57 15.00 5.62
N TRP A 226 -11.19 13.99 4.84
CA TRP A 226 -9.93 13.27 4.99
C TRP A 226 -8.72 14.20 5.12
N TRP A 227 -8.63 15.15 4.18
CA TRP A 227 -7.50 16.07 4.04
C TRP A 227 -7.40 17.10 5.17
N GLU A 228 -8.50 17.34 5.88
CA GLU A 228 -8.59 18.33 6.96
C GLU A 228 -8.36 17.72 8.34
N GLY A 229 -8.52 16.39 8.44
CA GLY A 229 -8.66 15.66 9.70
C GLY A 229 -9.96 15.99 10.45
N PRO A 230 -10.31 15.20 11.49
CA PRO A 230 -11.43 15.55 12.35
C PRO A 230 -11.19 16.90 13.04
N SER A 231 -12.26 17.69 13.18
CA SER A 231 -12.19 19.04 13.77
C SER A 231 -11.63 19.04 15.18
N TRP A 232 -11.94 18.02 15.98
CA TRP A 232 -11.46 17.88 17.36
C TRP A 232 -9.93 17.73 17.48
N LEU A 233 -9.22 17.28 16.43
CA LEU A 233 -7.74 17.24 16.46
C LEU A 233 -7.11 18.64 16.51
N LYS A 234 -7.86 19.66 16.07
CA LYS A 234 -7.42 21.07 16.09
C LYS A 234 -7.71 21.73 17.44
N GLU A 235 -8.52 21.08 18.28
CA GLU A 235 -8.91 21.55 19.60
C GLU A 235 -7.94 21.06 20.70
N ASN A 236 -8.05 21.61 21.91
CA ASN A 236 -7.29 21.13 23.07
C ASN A 236 -7.57 19.64 23.33
N SER A 237 -6.54 18.89 23.76
CA SER A 237 -6.60 17.45 24.10
C SER A 237 -7.69 17.03 25.10
N GLU A 238 -8.23 18.00 25.86
CA GLU A 238 -9.39 17.83 26.75
C GLU A 238 -10.71 17.62 26.00
N TYR A 239 -10.81 18.07 24.75
CA TYR A 239 -11.99 17.93 23.89
C TYR A 239 -11.87 16.76 22.91
N TRP A 240 -10.78 16.00 22.97
CA TRP A 240 -10.61 14.83 22.14
C TRP A 240 -11.55 13.72 22.61
N PRO A 241 -12.07 12.88 21.71
CA PRO A 241 -12.96 11.80 22.11
C PRO A 241 -12.25 10.84 23.05
N ASP A 242 -12.73 10.76 24.28
CA ASP A 242 -12.41 9.70 25.24
C ASP A 242 -13.47 8.59 25.05
N GLY A 243 -13.29 7.78 24.02
CA GLY A 243 -14.16 6.64 23.80
C GLY A 243 -13.87 5.55 24.83
N GLU A 244 -14.84 5.22 25.69
CA GLU A 244 -14.85 3.91 26.34
C GLU A 244 -14.85 2.84 25.25
N ILE A 245 -14.03 1.81 25.41
CA ILE A 245 -13.99 0.68 24.47
C ILE A 245 -15.28 -0.13 24.68
N SER A 246 -16.36 0.29 24.01
CA SER A 246 -17.61 -0.45 23.93
C SER A 246 -17.46 -1.57 22.90
N PHE A 247 -17.42 -2.81 23.37
CA PHE A 247 -17.41 -3.98 22.51
C PHE A 247 -18.85 -4.35 22.15
N GLU A 248 -19.42 -3.76 21.09
CA GLU A 248 -20.68 -4.25 20.54
C GLU A 248 -20.42 -5.48 19.64
N PRO A 249 -20.85 -6.69 20.04
CA PRO A 249 -20.52 -7.91 19.30
C PRO A 249 -21.13 -7.97 17.89
N GLN A 250 -22.12 -7.12 17.60
CA GLN A 250 -22.85 -7.14 16.34
C GLN A 250 -22.07 -6.45 15.21
N GLU A 251 -21.44 -5.30 15.45
CA GLU A 251 -20.62 -4.61 14.43
C GLU A 251 -19.40 -5.43 14.00
N VAL A 252 -18.72 -6.08 14.97
CA VAL A 252 -17.56 -6.95 14.73
C VAL A 252 -17.92 -8.19 13.90
N ASN A 253 -19.14 -8.71 14.03
CA ASN A 253 -19.60 -9.87 13.26
C ASN A 253 -19.97 -9.51 11.81
N VAL A 254 -20.29 -8.24 11.51
CA VAL A 254 -20.48 -7.74 10.14
C VAL A 254 -19.14 -7.59 9.42
N GLU A 255 -18.05 -7.26 10.14
CA GLU A 255 -16.69 -7.15 9.60
C GLU A 255 -16.00 -8.51 9.35
N ARG A 256 -16.54 -9.61 9.89
CA ARG A 256 -16.04 -10.96 9.61
C ARG A 256 -16.40 -11.39 8.19
N LYS A 257 -15.41 -11.36 7.27
CA LYS A 257 -15.50 -12.08 5.99
C LYS A 257 -15.72 -13.56 6.28
N LYS A 258 -16.73 -14.18 5.64
CA LYS A 258 -16.94 -15.64 5.66
C LYS A 258 -15.76 -16.33 4.99
N THR A 259 -14.80 -16.80 5.78
CA THR A 259 -13.73 -17.68 5.31
C THR A 259 -14.32 -19.06 5.01
N LYS A 260 -14.21 -19.55 3.78
CA LYS A 260 -14.41 -20.97 3.48
C LYS A 260 -13.20 -21.72 4.01
N ASN A 261 -13.32 -22.34 5.18
CA ASN A 261 -12.29 -23.22 5.71
C ASN A 261 -12.34 -24.56 4.96
N ALA A 262 -11.24 -24.92 4.31
CA ALA A 262 -10.98 -26.32 3.96
C ALA A 262 -10.24 -26.95 5.15
N ASN A 263 -10.89 -27.90 5.82
CA ASN A 263 -10.28 -28.70 6.87
C ASN A 263 -9.25 -29.66 6.27
N VAL A 264 -8.07 -29.72 6.87
CA VAL A 264 -7.22 -30.91 6.83
C VAL A 264 -7.02 -31.33 8.28
N ASP A 265 -7.68 -32.43 8.62
CA ASP A 265 -7.55 -33.15 9.87
C ASP A 265 -6.40 -34.15 9.72
N LEU A 266 -5.49 -34.20 10.68
CA LEU A 266 -4.54 -35.30 10.89
C LEU A 266 -4.19 -35.35 12.38
N ALA A 267 -5.11 -35.96 13.13
CA ALA A 267 -4.90 -37.02 14.12
C ALA A 267 -3.55 -37.11 14.87
N ASN A 268 -3.70 -37.14 16.21
CA ASN A 268 -2.93 -37.89 17.20
C ASN A 268 -1.47 -37.49 17.46
N ASP A 269 -1.28 -36.66 18.51
CA ASP A 269 -0.46 -37.04 19.66
C ASP A 269 -1.03 -36.45 20.96
N ALA A 270 -1.04 -37.25 22.02
CA ALA A 270 -1.75 -37.02 23.28
C ALA A 270 -1.14 -35.89 24.16
N PRO A 271 -1.93 -35.29 25.07
CA PRO A 271 -1.51 -34.16 25.93
C PRO A 271 -0.73 -34.68 27.14
N PRO A 272 0.31 -33.98 27.68
CA PRO A 272 0.08 -33.23 28.94
C PRO A 272 1.15 -32.19 29.37
N LEU A 273 0.81 -31.24 30.27
CA LEU A 273 1.56 -30.93 31.53
C LEU A 273 1.24 -29.61 32.27
N LEU A 274 0.34 -28.74 31.79
CA LEU A 274 0.21 -27.40 32.41
C LEU A 274 -0.83 -27.25 33.55
N ILE A 275 -1.56 -28.31 33.91
CA ILE A 275 -2.63 -28.20 34.93
C ILE A 275 -2.11 -28.41 36.36
N CYS A 276 -0.96 -29.05 36.56
CA CYS A 276 -0.53 -29.42 37.91
C CYS A 276 0.26 -28.33 38.66
N ASN A 277 0.65 -27.22 38.02
CA ASN A 277 1.64 -26.27 38.57
C ASN A 277 1.18 -24.80 38.64
N VAL A 278 -0.11 -24.52 38.86
CA VAL A 278 -0.57 -23.13 39.00
C VAL A 278 -1.40 -22.93 40.27
N SER A 279 -0.82 -22.20 41.23
CA SER A 279 -1.43 -21.82 42.52
C SER A 279 -2.17 -20.47 42.48
N ASP A 280 -2.37 -19.90 41.30
CA ASP A 280 -2.99 -18.57 41.08
C ASP A 280 -4.22 -18.68 40.18
N TYR A 281 -5.39 -18.36 40.75
CA TYR A 281 -6.70 -18.40 40.11
C TYR A 281 -6.82 -17.46 38.89
N ASN A 282 -6.22 -16.25 38.94
CA ASN A 282 -6.23 -15.30 37.81
C ASN A 282 -5.28 -15.73 36.69
N LYS A 283 -4.34 -16.62 36.98
CA LYS A 283 -3.43 -17.21 35.99
C LYS A 283 -4.10 -18.37 35.26
N MET A 284 -4.88 -19.20 35.95
CA MET A 284 -5.69 -20.26 35.32
C MET A 284 -6.80 -19.69 34.42
N ILE A 285 -7.51 -18.63 34.85
CA ILE A 285 -8.56 -17.96 34.06
C ILE A 285 -7.99 -17.38 32.75
N ARG A 286 -6.79 -16.79 32.76
CA ARG A 286 -6.12 -16.28 31.54
C ARG A 286 -5.67 -17.39 30.60
N VAL A 287 -5.23 -18.53 31.13
CA VAL A 287 -4.86 -19.69 30.31
C VAL A 287 -6.10 -20.31 29.65
N PHE A 288 -7.21 -20.47 30.38
CA PHE A 288 -8.49 -20.92 29.80
C PHE A 288 -9.07 -19.91 28.79
N ALA A 289 -8.93 -18.59 29.03
CA ALA A 289 -9.32 -17.55 28.07
C ALA A 289 -8.47 -17.56 26.79
N TRP A 290 -7.20 -17.96 26.86
CA TRP A 290 -6.35 -18.17 25.69
C TRP A 290 -6.69 -19.46 24.93
N ILE A 291 -7.03 -20.56 25.61
CA ILE A 291 -7.47 -21.80 24.95
C ILE A 291 -8.81 -21.59 24.22
N LEU A 292 -9.76 -20.87 24.84
CA LEU A 292 -11.03 -20.50 24.20
C LEU A 292 -10.86 -19.48 23.06
N LYS A 293 -9.77 -18.69 23.04
CA LYS A 293 -9.36 -17.81 21.94
C LYS A 293 -8.68 -18.57 20.78
N ILE A 294 -8.27 -19.82 21.00
CA ILE A 294 -7.60 -20.67 20.00
C ILE A 294 -8.59 -21.61 19.27
N CYS A 295 -9.71 -22.01 19.87
CA CYS A 295 -10.70 -22.90 19.24
C CYS A 295 -11.80 -22.19 18.39
N LYS A 296 -11.61 -20.94 17.95
CA LYS A 296 -12.50 -20.21 17.01
C LYS A 296 -11.75 -19.28 16.07
#